data_AF-E1ANJ5-F1
#
_entry.id   AF-E1ANJ5-F1
#
_cell.length_a   1.000
_cell.length_b   1.000
_cell.length_c   1.000
_cell.angle_alpha   90.00
_cell.angle_beta   90.00
_cell.angle_gamma   90.00
#
_symmetry.space_group_name_H-M   'P 1'
#
loop_
_entity.id
_entity.type
_entity.pdbx_description
1 polymer ?
#
loop_
_entity_poly.entity_id
_entity_poly.type
_entity_poly.pdbx_seq_one_letter_code
_entity_poly.pdbx_strand_id
1 'polypeptide(L)'
;LGEDAEVAGTQYRLPSGKCPVFGKGIIIENSKTTFLTPVATENQDLKDGGFAFPPTKPLMSPMTLNQMRHFYKNNKYVKNLNELTLCSRHAGNMIPDNDKNSNYKYPAVYDDKDKKCHILYIAAQENNGPRYCNKDQSKRNSMFCFRPAKDISFQNYTYLSKNVVDNWEKVCPRKNLENAKLGLW
;
A
#
# COMPACT_ATOMS: atom_id res chain seq x y z
N LEU A 1 -0.70 -10.71 -5.31
CA LEU A 1 0.69 -10.76 -5.79
C LEU A 1 0.68 -11.43 -7.16
N GLY A 2 0.32 -10.68 -8.19
CA GLY A 2 -0.06 -11.26 -9.50
C GLY A 2 0.87 -10.90 -10.65
N GLU A 3 1.98 -10.23 -10.34
CA GLU A 3 3.08 -9.97 -11.27
C GLU A 3 4.39 -10.26 -10.55
N ASP A 4 5.44 -10.49 -11.36
CA ASP A 4 6.83 -10.61 -10.96
C ASP A 4 7.63 -9.47 -11.60
N ALA A 5 8.62 -8.95 -10.89
CA ALA A 5 9.53 -7.94 -11.39
C ALA A 5 10.93 -8.15 -10.82
N GLU A 6 11.93 -7.92 -11.66
CA GLU A 6 13.33 -7.96 -11.25
C GLU A 6 13.72 -6.66 -10.56
N VAL A 7 14.44 -6.77 -9.45
CA VAL A 7 15.15 -5.66 -8.79
C VAL A 7 16.56 -6.15 -8.51
N ALA A 8 17.56 -5.47 -9.08
CA ALA A 8 18.98 -5.78 -8.83
C ALA A 8 19.33 -7.28 -9.02
N GLY A 9 18.81 -7.91 -10.07
CA GLY A 9 19.07 -9.32 -10.39
C GLY A 9 18.23 -10.34 -9.64
N THR A 10 17.29 -9.91 -8.77
CA THR A 10 16.40 -10.81 -8.01
C THR A 10 14.95 -10.60 -8.40
N GLN A 11 14.22 -11.69 -8.61
CA GLN A 11 12.78 -11.66 -8.93
C GLN A 11 11.93 -11.52 -7.66
N TYR A 12 11.03 -10.54 -7.66
CA TYR A 12 10.09 -10.27 -6.57
C TYR A 12 8.64 -10.26 -7.05
N ARG A 13 7.74 -10.77 -6.20
CA ARG A 13 6.30 -10.72 -6.44
C ARG A 13 5.72 -9.40 -5.98
N LEU A 14 4.81 -8.81 -6.75
CA LEU A 14 4.16 -7.54 -6.40
C LEU A 14 2.64 -7.51 -6.67
N PRO A 15 1.90 -6.57 -6.04
CA PRO A 15 0.48 -6.36 -6.32
C PRO A 15 0.27 -5.78 -7.72
N SER A 16 -0.70 -6.34 -8.46
CA SER A 16 -0.97 -5.97 -9.86
C SER A 16 -2.46 -5.77 -10.18
N GLY A 17 -3.33 -5.75 -9.18
CA GLY A 17 -4.78 -5.58 -9.38
C GLY A 17 -5.13 -4.23 -10.00
N LYS A 18 -5.95 -4.24 -11.05
CA LYS A 18 -6.34 -3.03 -11.79
C LYS A 18 -7.38 -2.16 -11.07
N CYS A 19 -8.06 -2.71 -10.06
CA CYS A 19 -9.06 -2.01 -9.27
C CYS A 19 -8.56 -1.68 -7.86
N PRO A 20 -8.97 -0.53 -7.29
CA PRO A 20 -8.76 -0.23 -5.88
C PRO A 20 -9.49 -1.23 -4.98
N VAL A 21 -8.89 -1.59 -3.84
CA VAL A 21 -9.52 -2.48 -2.86
C VAL A 21 -9.95 -1.69 -1.63
N PHE A 22 -11.23 -1.29 -1.61
CA PHE A 22 -11.83 -0.49 -0.54
C PHE A 22 -11.97 -1.26 0.78
N GLY A 23 -11.67 -0.57 1.88
CA GLY A 23 -11.77 -1.07 3.25
C GLY A 23 -10.63 -2.00 3.66
N LYS A 24 -9.63 -2.22 2.80
CA LYS A 24 -8.56 -3.19 3.05
C LYS A 24 -7.39 -2.55 3.79
N GLY A 25 -6.95 -3.22 4.85
CA GLY A 25 -5.67 -2.97 5.51
C GLY A 25 -4.96 -4.28 5.88
N ILE A 26 -3.89 -4.17 6.65
CA ILE A 26 -3.11 -5.29 7.17
C ILE A 26 -3.16 -5.26 8.70
N ILE A 27 -3.56 -6.37 9.32
CA ILE A 27 -3.46 -6.55 10.77
C ILE A 27 -2.10 -7.17 11.07
N ILE A 28 -1.32 -6.51 11.94
CA ILE A 28 -0.09 -7.05 12.51
C ILE A 28 -0.47 -7.75 13.81
N GLU A 29 -0.31 -9.07 13.84
CA GLU A 29 -0.72 -9.90 14.97
C GLU A 29 0.13 -9.56 16.19
N ASN A 30 -0.53 -9.39 17.34
CA ASN A 30 0.10 -9.04 18.61
C ASN A 30 1.02 -7.80 18.50
N SER A 31 0.61 -6.76 17.76
CA SER A 31 1.29 -5.46 17.79
C SER A 31 0.29 -4.34 18.09
N LYS A 32 0.75 -3.30 18.78
CA LYS A 32 0.03 -2.03 18.93
C LYS A 32 0.31 -1.08 17.75
N THR A 33 1.36 -1.37 16.98
CA THR A 33 1.74 -0.60 15.79
C THR A 33 0.77 -0.90 14.65
N THR A 34 0.35 0.14 13.94
CA THR A 34 -0.48 0.00 12.75
C THR A 34 0.38 -0.25 11.52
N PHE A 35 -0.15 -0.90 10.49
CA PHE A 35 0.63 -1.15 9.27
C PHE A 35 0.98 0.13 8.48
N LEU A 36 0.29 1.25 8.71
CA LEU A 36 0.64 2.55 8.10
C LEU A 36 1.79 3.27 8.82
N THR A 37 2.24 2.76 9.96
CA THR A 37 3.49 3.18 10.57
C THR A 37 4.66 2.84 9.63
N PRO A 38 5.67 3.70 9.50
CA PRO A 38 6.88 3.37 8.76
C PRO A 38 7.52 2.06 9.22
N VAL A 39 8.21 1.37 8.31
CA VAL A 39 9.05 0.22 8.66
C VAL A 39 10.09 0.61 9.71
N ALA A 40 10.51 -0.36 10.51
CA ALA A 40 11.59 -0.18 11.48
C ALA A 40 12.89 0.14 10.73
N THR A 41 13.66 1.09 11.25
CA THR A 41 14.97 1.50 10.69
C THR A 41 16.02 1.57 11.78
N GLU A 42 17.29 1.43 11.38
CA GLU A 42 18.46 1.53 12.27
C GLU A 42 18.36 0.56 13.46
N ASN A 43 18.26 1.09 14.68
CA ASN A 43 18.28 0.34 15.94
C ASN A 43 16.88 -0.04 16.45
N GLN A 44 15.83 0.17 15.65
CA GLN A 44 14.47 -0.21 16.01
C GLN A 44 14.25 -1.71 15.82
N ASP A 45 13.50 -2.32 16.73
CA ASP A 45 13.12 -3.72 16.55
C ASP A 45 12.14 -3.84 15.39
N LEU A 46 12.21 -4.93 14.64
CA LEU A 46 11.34 -5.17 13.48
C LEU A 46 9.83 -5.07 13.83
N LYS A 47 9.46 -5.39 15.07
CA LYS A 47 8.08 -5.29 15.59
C LYS A 47 7.65 -3.89 16.05
N ASP A 48 8.56 -2.91 16.10
CA ASP A 48 8.23 -1.51 16.37
C ASP A 48 7.63 -0.81 15.14
N GLY A 49 8.06 -1.25 13.96
CA GLY A 49 7.64 -0.68 12.68
C GLY A 49 6.34 -1.25 12.12
N GLY A 50 5.83 -0.57 11.10
CA GLY A 50 4.75 -1.05 10.24
C GLY A 50 5.27 -1.39 8.84
N PHE A 51 4.51 -1.04 7.82
CA PHE A 51 4.76 -1.41 6.42
C PHE A 51 5.04 -0.18 5.54
N ALA A 52 4.76 1.03 6.03
CA ALA A 52 4.89 2.24 5.24
C ALA A 52 6.36 2.60 4.98
N PHE A 53 6.58 3.39 3.94
CA PHE A 53 7.90 3.91 3.59
C PHE A 53 8.49 4.72 4.75
N PRO A 54 9.80 4.57 5.04
CA PRO A 54 10.48 5.41 6.02
C PRO A 54 10.54 6.87 5.54
N PRO A 55 10.67 7.84 6.48
CA PRO A 55 10.82 9.25 6.14
C PRO A 55 11.99 9.49 5.19
N THR A 56 11.76 10.32 4.17
CA THR A 56 12.74 10.67 3.13
C THR A 56 13.01 12.18 3.11
N LYS A 57 14.11 12.59 2.48
CA LYS A 57 14.42 14.01 2.20
C LYS A 57 14.63 14.19 0.69
N PRO A 58 13.70 14.87 -0.03
CA PRO A 58 12.44 15.44 0.45
C PRO A 58 11.42 14.36 0.86
N LEU A 59 10.45 14.73 1.69
CA LEU A 59 9.43 13.80 2.20
C LEU A 59 8.50 13.35 1.07
N MET A 60 8.51 12.05 0.76
CA MET A 60 7.65 11.43 -0.26
C MET A 60 6.51 10.58 0.32
N SER A 61 6.57 10.18 1.59
CA SER A 61 5.50 9.40 2.22
C SER A 61 5.50 9.59 3.73
N PRO A 62 4.32 9.78 4.36
CA PRO A 62 3.03 10.03 3.73
C PRO A 62 2.96 11.44 3.09
N MET A 63 2.12 11.60 2.06
CA MET A 63 1.81 12.90 1.47
C MET A 63 0.30 13.12 1.38
N THR A 64 -0.16 14.34 1.67
CA THR A 64 -1.56 14.72 1.48
C THR A 64 -1.89 14.90 0.00
N LEU A 65 -3.18 14.85 -0.35
CA LEU A 65 -3.66 15.11 -1.71
C LEU A 65 -3.18 16.47 -2.24
N ASN A 66 -3.27 17.52 -1.42
CA ASN A 66 -2.84 18.86 -1.80
C ASN A 66 -1.32 18.93 -2.04
N GLN A 67 -0.53 18.25 -1.20
CA GLN A 67 0.91 18.15 -1.40
C GLN A 67 1.25 17.42 -2.70
N MET A 68 0.58 16.30 -3.01
CA MET A 68 0.78 15.59 -4.28
C MET A 68 0.38 16.46 -5.49
N ARG A 69 -0.77 17.14 -5.44
CA ARG A 69 -1.19 18.05 -6.53
C ARG A 69 -0.22 19.21 -6.72
N HIS A 70 0.35 19.75 -5.63
CA HIS A 70 1.39 20.76 -5.70
C HIS A 70 2.70 20.21 -6.29
N PHE A 71 3.12 19.03 -5.86
CA PHE A 71 4.32 18.35 -6.36
C PHE A 71 4.24 18.13 -7.87
N TYR A 72 3.08 17.71 -8.38
CA TYR A 72 2.84 17.48 -9.80
C TYR A 72 2.27 18.69 -10.55
N LYS A 73 2.33 19.92 -10.02
CA LYS A 73 1.68 21.12 -10.59
C LYS A 73 1.97 21.39 -12.07
N ASN A 74 3.17 21.01 -12.53
CA ASN A 74 3.63 21.20 -13.91
C ASN A 74 3.21 20.06 -14.85
N ASN A 75 2.73 18.93 -14.33
CA ASN A 75 2.22 17.82 -15.13
C ASN A 75 0.68 17.91 -15.22
N LYS A 76 0.17 18.44 -16.34
CA LYS A 76 -1.27 18.66 -16.55
C LYS A 76 -2.11 17.38 -16.44
N TYR A 77 -1.54 16.23 -16.82
CA TYR A 77 -2.23 14.95 -16.73
C TYR A 77 -2.30 14.47 -15.27
N VAL A 78 -1.13 14.30 -14.64
CA VAL A 78 -1.02 13.69 -13.31
C VAL A 78 -1.73 14.53 -12.25
N LYS A 79 -1.59 15.86 -12.28
CA LYS A 79 -2.21 16.73 -11.28
C LYS A 79 -3.74 16.69 -11.26
N ASN A 80 -4.36 16.27 -12.37
CA ASN A 80 -5.80 16.23 -12.57
C ASN A 80 -6.38 14.82 -12.38
N LEU A 81 -5.55 13.81 -12.06
CA LEU A 81 -6.02 12.48 -11.76
C LEU A 81 -6.91 12.47 -10.50
N ASN A 82 -7.82 11.50 -10.46
CA ASN A 82 -8.54 11.12 -9.25
C ASN A 82 -7.52 10.79 -8.14
N GLU A 83 -7.87 11.08 -6.89
CA GLU A 83 -7.00 10.94 -5.73
C GLU A 83 -6.38 9.54 -5.54
N LEU A 84 -7.14 8.47 -5.84
CA LEU A 84 -6.64 7.09 -5.73
C LEU A 84 -5.62 6.78 -6.83
N THR A 85 -5.91 7.18 -8.05
CA THR A 85 -4.99 7.01 -9.19
C THR A 85 -3.74 7.86 -8.98
N LEU A 86 -3.89 9.10 -8.51
CA LEU A 86 -2.76 9.97 -8.19
C LEU A 86 -1.85 9.35 -7.13
N CYS A 87 -2.43 8.79 -6.05
CA CYS A 87 -1.66 8.09 -5.02
C CYS A 87 -0.93 6.85 -5.58
N SER A 88 -1.61 6.04 -6.41
CA SER A 88 -1.00 4.87 -7.08
C SER A 88 0.18 5.28 -7.99
N ARG A 89 0.01 6.32 -8.81
CA ARG A 89 1.08 6.83 -9.69
C ARG A 89 2.21 7.46 -8.91
N HIS A 90 1.91 8.18 -7.83
CA HIS A 90 2.91 8.75 -6.94
C HIS A 90 3.79 7.66 -6.31
N ALA A 91 3.18 6.61 -5.77
CA ALA A 91 3.88 5.46 -5.22
C ALA A 91 4.75 4.75 -6.26
N GLY A 92 4.28 4.63 -7.50
CA GLY A 92 5.05 4.08 -8.62
C GLY A 92 6.26 4.92 -9.05
N ASN A 93 6.42 6.15 -8.60
CA ASN A 93 7.62 6.92 -8.92
C ASN A 93 8.82 6.58 -8.03
N MET A 94 8.60 5.82 -6.95
CA MET A 94 9.70 5.33 -6.12
C MET A 94 10.51 4.28 -6.88
N ILE A 95 11.83 4.47 -6.91
CA ILE A 95 12.78 3.55 -7.55
C ILE A 95 13.25 2.54 -6.50
N PRO A 96 13.03 1.23 -6.71
CA PRO A 96 13.51 0.19 -5.80
C PRO A 96 15.03 0.00 -5.98
N ASP A 97 15.77 -0.05 -4.87
CA ASP A 97 17.22 -0.34 -4.81
C ASP A 97 18.10 0.38 -5.85
N ASN A 98 17.75 1.62 -6.20
CA ASN A 98 18.39 2.42 -7.26
C ASN A 98 18.35 1.79 -8.66
N ASP A 99 17.61 0.70 -8.85
CA ASP A 99 17.40 0.04 -10.13
C ASP A 99 16.36 0.80 -10.96
N LYS A 100 16.86 1.72 -11.79
CA LYS A 100 16.04 2.57 -12.64
C LYS A 100 15.30 1.82 -13.75
N ASN A 101 15.74 0.60 -14.08
CA ASN A 101 15.16 -0.20 -15.15
C ASN A 101 14.16 -1.23 -14.63
N SER A 102 13.97 -1.31 -13.31
CA SER A 102 13.02 -2.22 -12.69
C SER A 102 11.57 -1.86 -13.01
N ASN A 103 10.79 -2.89 -13.36
CA ASN A 103 9.33 -2.81 -13.44
C ASN A 103 8.65 -2.87 -12.06
N TYR A 104 9.41 -3.08 -10.99
CA TYR A 104 8.88 -3.13 -9.64
C TYR A 104 8.44 -1.74 -9.19
N LYS A 105 7.23 -1.68 -8.64
CA LYS A 105 6.63 -0.44 -8.14
C LYS A 105 5.92 -0.75 -6.84
N TYR A 106 6.16 0.08 -5.84
CA TYR A 106 5.58 -0.09 -4.52
C TYR A 106 4.06 0.12 -4.56
N PRO A 107 3.29 -0.70 -3.80
CA PRO A 107 1.87 -0.43 -3.59
C PRO A 107 1.68 0.74 -2.62
N ALA A 108 0.44 1.20 -2.49
CA ALA A 108 0.08 2.28 -1.58
C ALA A 108 -1.25 2.03 -0.89
N VAL A 109 -1.48 2.79 0.19
CA VAL A 109 -2.79 2.94 0.80
C VAL A 109 -3.16 4.41 0.82
N TYR A 110 -4.36 4.72 0.33
CA TYR A 110 -4.94 6.04 0.48
C TYR A 110 -5.93 6.04 1.66
N ASP A 111 -5.74 6.95 2.59
CA ASP A 111 -6.69 7.25 3.66
C ASP A 111 -7.62 8.38 3.21
N ASP A 112 -8.88 8.04 2.95
CA ASP A 112 -9.89 8.98 2.49
C ASP A 112 -10.29 10.02 3.56
N LYS A 113 -10.14 9.67 4.84
CA LYS A 113 -10.47 10.55 5.97
C LYS A 113 -9.44 11.68 6.09
N ASP A 114 -8.17 11.32 6.05
CA ASP A 114 -7.06 12.25 6.20
C ASP A 114 -6.58 12.83 4.85
N LYS A 115 -7.11 12.32 3.73
CA LYS A 115 -6.68 12.63 2.37
C LYS A 115 -5.16 12.45 2.20
N LYS A 116 -4.62 11.34 2.77
CA LYS A 116 -3.20 11.01 2.77
C LYS A 116 -2.91 9.76 1.95
N CYS A 117 -1.85 9.82 1.16
CA CYS A 117 -1.26 8.69 0.47
C CYS A 117 -0.06 8.17 1.27
N HIS A 118 -0.10 6.88 1.61
CA HIS A 118 0.97 6.15 2.26
C HIS A 118 1.57 5.15 1.27
N ILE A 119 2.84 5.31 0.93
CA ILE A 119 3.56 4.33 0.12
C ILE A 119 3.95 3.18 1.06
N LEU A 120 3.76 1.94 0.62
CA LEU A 120 4.14 0.76 1.39
C LEU A 120 5.50 0.25 0.91
N TYR A 121 6.48 0.21 1.82
CA TYR A 121 7.77 -0.42 1.58
C TYR A 121 7.62 -1.95 1.45
N ILE A 122 6.77 -2.53 2.30
CA ILE A 122 6.49 -3.98 2.31
C ILE A 122 5.27 -4.27 1.43
N ALA A 123 5.48 -5.00 0.33
CA ALA A 123 4.43 -5.42 -0.59
C ALA A 123 3.72 -6.74 -0.20
N ALA A 124 4.30 -7.50 0.73
CA ALA A 124 3.71 -8.71 1.28
C ALA A 124 2.40 -8.40 2.01
N GLN A 125 1.45 -9.35 1.99
CA GLN A 125 0.10 -9.13 2.52
C GLN A 125 -0.31 -10.14 3.59
N GLU A 126 0.34 -11.30 3.64
CA GLU A 126 0.10 -12.31 4.66
C GLU A 126 1.38 -13.06 5.01
N ASN A 127 1.58 -13.31 6.31
CA ASN A 127 2.56 -14.23 6.86
C ASN A 127 2.02 -14.72 8.22
N ASN A 128 1.54 -15.95 8.30
CA ASN A 128 0.86 -16.46 9.50
C ASN A 128 1.34 -17.85 9.94
N GLY A 129 2.30 -18.44 9.23
CA GLY A 129 2.82 -19.76 9.53
C GLY A 129 3.75 -19.75 10.75
N PRO A 130 3.60 -20.65 11.73
CA PRO A 130 4.38 -20.64 12.97
C PRO A 130 5.88 -20.86 12.77
N ARG A 131 6.28 -21.39 11.60
CA ARG A 131 7.69 -21.54 11.20
C ARG A 131 8.29 -20.25 10.60
N TYR A 132 7.46 -19.36 10.08
CA TYR A 132 7.87 -18.22 9.25
C TYR A 132 7.62 -16.85 9.90
N CYS A 133 6.83 -16.82 10.96
CA CYS A 133 6.58 -15.64 11.76
C CYS A 133 6.41 -16.02 13.22
N ASN A 134 6.61 -15.04 14.10
CA ASN A 134 6.52 -15.27 15.53
C ASN A 134 5.47 -14.39 16.19
N LYS A 135 4.51 -15.03 16.84
CA LYS A 135 3.43 -14.37 17.59
C LYS A 135 3.87 -13.86 18.97
N ASP A 136 5.00 -14.34 19.49
CA ASP A 136 5.53 -13.94 20.79
C ASP A 136 6.08 -12.51 20.76
N GLN A 137 5.47 -11.61 21.53
CA GLN A 137 5.87 -10.20 21.61
C GLN A 137 7.24 -9.99 22.24
N SER A 138 7.73 -10.93 23.07
CA SER A 138 9.06 -10.82 23.70
C SER A 138 10.19 -10.96 22.67
N LYS A 139 9.94 -11.69 21.57
CA LYS A 139 10.89 -11.89 20.47
C LYS A 139 10.78 -10.73 19.47
N ARG A 140 11.27 -9.56 19.87
CA ARG A 140 11.10 -8.29 19.15
C ARG A 140 11.69 -8.26 17.74
N ASN A 141 12.83 -8.93 17.52
CA ASN A 141 13.54 -8.96 16.23
C ASN A 141 13.14 -10.10 15.28
N SER A 142 12.05 -10.81 15.58
CA SER A 142 11.54 -11.86 14.69
C SER A 142 10.47 -11.33 13.74
N MET A 143 10.34 -11.97 12.57
CA MET A 143 9.30 -11.63 11.58
C MET A 143 7.91 -11.58 12.23
N PHE A 144 7.24 -10.43 12.12
CA PHE A 144 5.86 -10.30 12.62
C PHE A 144 4.91 -11.16 11.79
N CYS A 145 3.89 -11.72 12.45
CA CYS A 145 2.78 -12.36 11.78
C CYS A 145 1.77 -11.30 11.36
N PHE A 146 1.18 -11.44 10.18
CA PHE A 146 0.21 -10.48 9.65
C PHE A 146 -0.70 -11.10 8.61
N ARG A 147 -1.86 -10.47 8.39
CA ARG A 147 -2.86 -10.90 7.40
C ARG A 147 -3.66 -9.73 6.86
N PRO A 148 -4.23 -9.83 5.65
CA PRO A 148 -5.13 -8.81 5.16
C PRO A 148 -6.47 -8.88 5.91
N ALA A 149 -7.09 -7.72 6.13
CA ALA A 149 -8.41 -7.65 6.73
C ALA A 149 -9.22 -6.47 6.21
N LYS A 150 -10.54 -6.56 6.35
CA LYS A 150 -11.45 -5.42 6.31
C LYS A 150 -11.96 -5.17 7.72
N ASP A 151 -11.23 -4.35 8.47
CA ASP A 151 -11.57 -3.98 9.84
C ASP A 151 -12.30 -2.63 9.86
N ILE A 152 -13.07 -2.35 10.90
CA ILE A 152 -13.78 -1.07 11.06
C ILE A 152 -12.81 0.13 11.03
N SER A 153 -11.60 -0.04 11.55
CA SER A 153 -10.54 0.98 11.52
C SER A 153 -10.02 1.25 10.11
N PHE A 154 -10.23 0.33 9.16
CA PHE A 154 -9.75 0.43 7.78
C PHE A 154 -10.83 0.87 6.79
N GLN A 155 -12.04 1.20 7.25
CA GLN A 155 -13.18 1.50 6.37
C GLN A 155 -12.91 2.64 5.36
N ASN A 156 -12.06 3.62 5.74
CA ASN A 156 -11.68 4.75 4.88
C ASN A 156 -10.40 4.47 4.07
N TYR A 157 -9.77 3.31 4.25
CA TYR A 157 -8.55 2.94 3.56
C TYR A 157 -8.87 2.30 2.23
N THR A 158 -8.03 2.60 1.25
CA THR A 158 -8.06 1.94 -0.05
C THR A 158 -6.68 1.42 -0.39
N TYR A 159 -6.55 0.10 -0.55
CA TYR A 159 -5.31 -0.52 -0.98
C TYR A 159 -5.17 -0.43 -2.50
N LEU A 160 -4.02 0.05 -2.96
CA LEU A 160 -3.74 0.41 -4.34
C LEU A 160 -2.51 -0.35 -4.84
N SER A 161 -2.67 -1.06 -5.94
CA SER A 161 -1.53 -1.60 -6.68
C SER A 161 -0.94 -0.52 -7.62
N LYS A 162 0.19 -0.82 -8.27
CA LYS A 162 0.74 0.03 -9.33
C LYS A 162 -0.17 0.15 -10.56
N ASN A 163 -1.05 -0.83 -10.78
CA ASN A 163 -1.85 -0.99 -12.00
C ASN A 163 -3.26 -0.41 -11.88
N VAL A 164 -3.59 0.30 -10.79
CA VAL A 164 -4.93 0.93 -10.66
C VAL A 164 -5.19 1.81 -11.87
N VAL A 165 -6.29 1.54 -12.58
CA VAL A 165 -6.63 2.23 -13.83
C VAL A 165 -7.26 3.59 -13.55
N ASP A 166 -7.00 4.54 -14.44
CA ASP A 166 -7.37 5.95 -14.22
C ASP A 166 -8.90 6.14 -14.25
N ASN A 167 -9.62 5.28 -14.97
CA ASN A 167 -11.08 5.26 -15.08
C ASN A 167 -11.76 4.27 -14.11
N TRP A 168 -11.10 3.90 -13.00
CA TRP A 168 -11.62 2.90 -12.06
C TRP A 168 -13.05 3.19 -11.58
N GLU A 169 -13.45 4.46 -11.47
CA GLU A 169 -14.81 4.85 -11.06
C GLU A 169 -15.91 4.30 -11.96
N LYS A 170 -15.59 4.00 -13.22
CA LYS A 170 -16.53 3.48 -14.22
C LYS A 170 -16.44 1.97 -14.42
N VAL A 171 -15.29 1.37 -14.11
CA VAL A 171 -14.98 -0.04 -14.44
C VAL A 171 -14.75 -0.93 -13.22
N CYS A 172 -14.68 -0.35 -12.02
CA CYS A 172 -14.43 -1.07 -10.77
C CYS A 172 -15.56 -0.83 -9.76
N PRO A 173 -15.89 -1.83 -8.93
CA PRO A 173 -16.89 -1.68 -7.89
C PRO A 173 -16.41 -0.76 -6.77
N ARG A 174 -17.34 0.04 -6.21
CA ARG A 174 -17.10 0.86 -5.00
C ARG A 174 -18.24 0.74 -4.00
N LYS A 175 -19.44 1.18 -4.39
CA LYS A 175 -20.65 1.11 -3.55
C LYS A 175 -21.29 -0.27 -3.68
N ASN A 176 -21.91 -0.71 -2.59
CA ASN A 176 -22.81 -1.85 -2.64
C ASN A 176 -24.07 -1.47 -3.42
N LEU A 177 -24.71 -2.46 -4.03
CA LEU A 177 -26.00 -2.28 -4.70
C LEU A 177 -27.11 -2.53 -3.68
N GLU A 178 -27.81 -1.47 -3.30
CA GLU A 178 -28.96 -1.56 -2.39
C GLU A 178 -30.11 -2.28 -3.10
N ASN A 179 -30.83 -3.16 -2.38
CA ASN A 179 -31.97 -3.93 -2.90
C ASN A 179 -31.66 -4.82 -4.11
N ALA A 180 -30.41 -5.25 -4.27
CA ALA A 180 -30.02 -6.16 -5.34
C ALA A 180 -29.29 -7.40 -4.80
N LYS A 181 -29.47 -8.53 -5.47
CA LYS A 181 -28.70 -9.76 -5.26
C LYS A 181 -28.17 -10.23 -6.60
N LEU A 182 -26.89 -10.60 -6.63
CA LEU A 182 -26.28 -11.16 -7.83
C LEU A 182 -26.98 -12.48 -8.20
N GLY A 183 -27.23 -12.66 -9.50
CA GLY A 183 -27.81 -13.86 -10.09
C GLY A 183 -27.12 -14.18 -11.41
N LEU A 184 -27.53 -15.30 -12.00
CA LEU A 184 -27.15 -15.67 -13.36
C LEU A 184 -28.35 -15.34 -14.25
N TRP A 185 -28.10 -14.66 -15.38
CA TRP A 185 -29.13 -14.42 -16.38
C TRP A 185 -29.50 -15.72 -17.09
#